data_AF-A0A2J9PMM9-F1
#
_entry.id   AF-A0A2J9PMM9-F1
#
_cell.length_a   1.000
_cell.length_b   1.000
_cell.length_c   1.000
_cell.angle_alpha   90.00
_cell.angle_beta   90.00
_cell.angle_gamma   90.00
#
_symmetry.space_group_name_H-M   'P 1'
#
loop_
_entity.id
_entity.type
_entity.pdbx_description
1 polymer ?
#
loop_
_entity_poly.entity_id
_entity_poly.type
_entity_poly.pdbx_seq_one_letter_code
_entity_poly.pdbx_strand_id
1 'polypeptide(L)'
;MKKRIVLVAGLIALFNSFTVHAQENTSSFDRSQAEQALSDLNVQLKELQSENEELQNQLSEIEEIKASGAANDDLYQILSDKVVQFIEVYVPEDTSVEIENKHDVHRASLAPFVTTDLLNEIAPTDAEVAAELSQAPEGIRQQYEMYYAKVTIEDYSLWVDPATVGTDEVLVAVDIVQNVTKEHFLDDTLITRLMLTMVEGDGEWLISDITEIDLTNMTVE
;
A
#
# COMPACT_ATOMS: atom_id res chain seq x y z
N MET A 1 -24.87 15.44 17.75
CA MET A 1 -24.36 16.72 18.29
C MET A 1 -25.46 17.75 18.60
N LYS A 2 -26.47 17.46 19.44
CA LYS A 2 -27.54 18.44 19.79
C LYS A 2 -27.78 18.68 21.29
N LYS A 3 -27.01 18.05 22.19
CA LYS A 3 -27.24 18.09 23.65
C LYS A 3 -26.34 19.04 24.44
N ARG A 4 -25.23 19.56 23.88
CA ARG A 4 -24.24 20.38 24.63
C ARG A 4 -24.49 21.90 24.60
N ILE A 5 -25.22 22.42 23.62
CA ILE A 5 -25.53 23.87 23.53
C ILE A 5 -26.54 24.33 24.61
N VAL A 6 -27.34 23.40 25.15
CA VAL A 6 -28.36 23.73 26.17
C VAL A 6 -27.73 24.07 27.53
N LEU A 7 -26.54 23.56 27.85
CA LEU A 7 -25.91 23.77 29.16
C LEU A 7 -25.32 25.17 29.32
N VAL A 8 -24.75 25.75 28.25
CA VAL A 8 -24.12 27.08 28.27
C VAL A 8 -25.17 28.19 28.36
N ALA A 9 -26.30 28.05 27.68
CA ALA A 9 -27.41 29.01 27.77
C ALA A 9 -28.10 28.99 29.15
N GLY A 10 -28.18 27.82 29.79
CA GLY A 10 -28.72 27.68 31.16
C GLY A 10 -27.85 28.35 32.22
N LEU A 11 -26.51 28.29 32.09
CA LEU A 11 -25.59 28.92 33.02
C LEU A 11 -25.64 30.47 32.96
N ILE A 12 -25.81 31.03 31.77
CA ILE A 12 -25.90 32.50 31.57
C ILE A 12 -27.23 33.04 32.15
N ALA A 13 -28.33 32.29 32.06
CA ALA A 13 -29.62 32.67 32.66
C ALA A 13 -29.58 32.67 34.20
N LEU A 14 -28.82 31.76 34.81
CA LEU A 14 -28.54 31.75 36.25
C LEU A 14 -27.71 32.97 36.69
N PHE A 15 -26.71 33.36 35.89
CA PHE A 15 -25.89 34.57 36.14
C PHE A 15 -26.68 35.88 36.14
N ASN A 16 -27.69 36.01 35.27
CA ASN A 16 -28.55 37.20 35.22
C ASN A 16 -29.58 37.25 36.36
N SER A 17 -29.91 36.11 36.97
CA SER A 17 -30.83 36.05 38.11
C SER A 17 -30.11 36.38 39.43
N PHE A 18 -28.81 36.07 39.54
CA PHE A 18 -27.97 36.43 40.68
C PHE A 18 -27.61 37.92 40.72
N THR A 19 -27.44 38.58 39.58
CA THR A 19 -27.12 40.01 39.52
C THR A 19 -28.29 40.92 39.89
N VAL A 20 -29.55 40.48 39.70
CA VAL A 20 -30.74 41.28 40.01
C VAL A 20 -31.14 41.22 41.49
N HIS A 21 -30.73 40.20 42.26
CA HIS A 21 -31.04 40.10 43.70
C HIS A 21 -29.96 40.66 44.63
N ALA A 22 -28.81 41.09 44.11
CA ALA A 22 -27.72 41.64 44.93
C ALA A 22 -27.85 43.15 45.24
N GLN A 23 -28.92 43.83 44.78
CA GLN A 23 -29.04 45.29 44.91
C GLN A 23 -29.83 45.76 46.14
N GLU A 24 -30.45 44.87 46.93
CA GLU A 24 -31.21 45.23 48.13
C GLU A 24 -30.90 44.30 49.32
N ASN A 25 -29.75 44.52 49.97
CA ASN A 25 -29.54 44.50 51.43
C ASN A 25 -28.06 44.27 51.74
N THR A 26 -27.52 45.12 52.60
CA THR A 26 -26.12 45.03 53.06
C THR A 26 -25.96 43.94 54.11
N SER A 27 -25.16 42.92 53.81
CA SER A 27 -24.45 42.15 54.84
C SER A 27 -23.05 41.81 54.32
N SER A 28 -22.00 42.05 55.12
CA SER A 28 -20.61 41.68 54.78
C SER A 28 -20.40 40.17 54.63
N PHE A 29 -21.44 39.38 54.88
CA PHE A 29 -21.49 37.93 54.78
C PHE A 29 -21.74 37.45 53.33
N ASP A 30 -22.49 38.19 52.52
CA ASP A 30 -22.83 37.84 51.13
C ASP A 30 -21.67 38.04 50.14
N ARG A 31 -20.79 39.02 50.39
CA ARG A 31 -19.68 39.33 49.47
C ARG A 31 -18.62 38.23 49.47
N SER A 32 -18.30 37.67 50.65
CA SER A 32 -17.30 36.60 50.75
C SER A 32 -17.79 35.30 50.10
N GLN A 33 -19.09 34.98 50.21
CA GLN A 33 -19.68 33.81 49.54
C GLN A 33 -19.72 33.99 48.02
N ALA A 34 -20.03 35.19 47.53
CA ALA A 34 -20.00 35.49 46.10
C ALA A 34 -18.58 35.44 45.51
N GLU A 35 -17.58 35.95 46.23
CA GLU A 35 -16.17 35.85 45.84
C GLU A 35 -15.66 34.40 45.83
N GLN A 36 -16.10 33.60 46.80
CA GLN A 36 -15.76 32.18 46.86
C GLN A 36 -16.42 31.38 45.73
N ALA A 37 -17.70 31.63 45.43
CA ALA A 37 -18.40 31.02 44.30
C ALA A 37 -17.77 31.39 42.94
N LEU A 38 -17.30 32.63 42.79
CA LEU A 38 -16.55 33.06 41.59
C LEU A 38 -15.19 32.38 41.49
N SER A 39 -14.49 32.20 42.61
CA SER A 39 -13.22 31.47 42.65
C SER A 39 -13.42 30.00 42.23
N ASP A 40 -14.44 29.33 42.77
CA ASP A 40 -14.75 27.93 42.45
C ASP A 40 -15.17 27.76 40.98
N LEU A 41 -15.97 28.69 40.44
CA LEU A 41 -16.31 28.73 39.02
C LEU A 41 -15.08 28.93 38.13
N ASN A 42 -14.13 29.75 38.54
CA ASN A 42 -12.91 29.99 37.76
C ASN A 42 -11.97 28.78 37.77
N VAL A 43 -11.96 28.01 38.86
CA VAL A 43 -11.26 26.71 38.93
C VAL A 43 -11.92 25.71 37.98
N GLN A 44 -13.25 25.56 38.04
CA GLN A 44 -14.00 24.67 37.14
C GLN A 44 -13.83 25.06 35.66
N LEU A 45 -13.79 26.36 35.36
CA LEU A 45 -13.55 26.83 33.99
C LEU A 45 -12.17 26.43 33.48
N LYS A 46 -11.13 26.52 34.32
CA LYS A 46 -9.77 26.08 33.97
C LYS A 46 -9.68 24.57 33.77
N GLU A 47 -10.35 23.80 34.62
CA GLU A 47 -10.44 22.34 34.45
C GLU A 47 -11.12 21.98 33.13
N LEU A 48 -12.25 22.60 32.80
CA LEU A 48 -12.94 22.39 31.53
C LEU A 48 -12.14 22.86 30.31
N GLN A 49 -11.31 23.89 30.45
CA GLN A 49 -10.39 24.31 29.39
C GLN A 49 -9.29 23.26 29.17
N SER A 50 -8.69 22.76 30.26
CA SER A 50 -7.69 21.69 30.20
C SER A 50 -8.25 20.40 29.60
N GLU A 51 -9.46 19.99 30.00
CA GLU A 51 -10.13 18.82 29.43
C GLU A 51 -10.44 18.99 27.95
N ASN A 52 -10.80 20.20 27.50
CA ASN A 52 -11.01 20.47 26.08
C ASN A 52 -9.71 20.41 25.27
N GLU A 53 -8.61 20.94 25.80
CA GLU A 53 -7.29 20.84 25.16
C GLU A 53 -6.86 19.37 25.02
N GLU A 54 -7.05 18.56 26.06
CA GLU A 54 -6.75 17.14 26.03
C GLU A 54 -7.63 16.38 25.01
N LEU A 55 -8.94 16.67 24.98
CA LEU A 55 -9.84 16.08 23.98
C LEU A 55 -9.52 16.51 22.55
N GLN A 56 -9.04 17.73 22.34
CA GLN A 56 -8.59 18.20 21.02
C GLN A 56 -7.33 17.47 20.56
N ASN A 57 -6.37 17.23 21.47
CA ASN A 57 -5.17 16.45 21.16
C ASN A 57 -5.53 14.99 20.81
N GLN A 58 -6.40 14.35 21.60
CA GLN A 58 -6.88 12.99 21.31
C GLN A 58 -7.61 12.90 19.96
N LEU A 59 -8.42 13.91 19.61
CA LEU A 59 -9.07 13.99 18.30
C LEU A 59 -8.04 14.10 17.17
N SER A 60 -7.01 14.95 17.34
CA SER A 60 -5.94 15.10 16.35
C SER A 60 -5.19 13.79 16.13
N GLU A 61 -4.85 13.07 17.21
CA GLU A 61 -4.18 11.76 17.11
C GLU A 61 -5.05 10.72 16.39
N ILE A 62 -6.36 10.68 16.67
CA ILE A 62 -7.28 9.76 16.00
C ILE A 62 -7.42 10.09 14.50
N GLU A 63 -7.48 11.38 14.15
CA GLU A 63 -7.55 11.83 12.75
C GLU A 63 -6.27 11.47 11.98
N GLU A 64 -5.11 11.60 12.60
CA GLU A 64 -3.82 11.20 12.03
C GLU A 64 -3.74 9.69 11.82
N ILE A 65 -4.13 8.88 12.81
CA ILE A 65 -4.18 7.41 12.70
C ILE A 65 -5.12 6.99 11.56
N LYS A 66 -6.28 7.64 11.45
CA LYS A 66 -7.26 7.33 10.40
C LYS A 66 -6.75 7.70 9.01
N ALA A 67 -6.07 8.84 8.88
CA ALA A 67 -5.45 9.25 7.63
C ALA A 67 -4.32 8.30 7.21
N SER A 68 -3.47 7.87 8.15
CA SER A 68 -2.43 6.87 7.91
C SER A 68 -3.01 5.52 7.49
N GLY A 69 -4.10 5.06 8.12
CA GLY A 69 -4.78 3.83 7.72
C GLY A 69 -5.31 3.88 6.27
N ALA A 70 -5.97 4.97 5.89
CA ALA A 70 -6.47 5.14 4.53
C ALA A 70 -5.35 5.25 3.48
N ALA A 71 -4.26 5.95 3.79
CA ALA A 71 -3.10 6.05 2.90
C ALA A 71 -2.43 4.69 2.66
N ASN A 72 -2.36 3.84 3.69
CA ASN A 72 -1.84 2.49 3.56
C ASN A 72 -2.75 1.63 2.67
N ASP A 73 -4.07 1.68 2.87
CA ASP A 73 -5.05 0.95 2.04
C ASP A 73 -4.93 1.34 0.54
N ASP A 74 -4.77 2.64 0.26
CA ASP A 74 -4.56 3.13 -1.11
C ASP A 74 -3.23 2.61 -1.70
N LEU A 75 -2.15 2.60 -0.92
CA LEU A 75 -0.86 2.07 -1.34
C LEU A 75 -0.93 0.55 -1.61
N TYR A 76 -1.59 -0.23 -0.76
CA TYR A 76 -1.80 -1.66 -0.98
C TYR A 76 -2.46 -1.93 -2.33
N GLN A 77 -3.49 -1.16 -2.69
CA GLN A 77 -4.17 -1.32 -3.97
C GLN A 77 -3.25 -0.94 -5.14
N ILE A 78 -2.52 0.18 -5.05
CA ILE A 78 -1.58 0.62 -6.08
C ILE A 78 -0.51 -0.45 -6.37
N LEU A 79 0.10 -0.99 -5.31
CA LEU A 79 1.12 -2.03 -5.44
C LEU A 79 0.54 -3.31 -6.04
N SER A 80 -0.63 -3.74 -5.56
CA SER A 80 -1.31 -4.94 -6.05
C SER A 80 -1.66 -4.81 -7.54
N ASP A 81 -2.26 -3.70 -7.95
CA ASP A 81 -2.64 -3.45 -9.34
C ASP A 81 -1.42 -3.42 -10.27
N LYS A 82 -0.31 -2.83 -9.80
CA LYS A 82 0.95 -2.77 -10.54
C LYS A 82 1.55 -4.17 -10.74
N VAL A 83 1.55 -5.00 -9.70
CA VAL A 83 2.08 -6.37 -9.76
C VAL A 83 1.21 -7.26 -10.62
N VAL A 84 -0.12 -7.14 -10.57
CA VAL A 84 -1.03 -7.91 -11.45
C VAL A 84 -0.76 -7.60 -12.92
N GLN A 85 -0.64 -6.31 -13.28
CA GLN A 85 -0.30 -5.93 -14.65
C GLN A 85 1.10 -6.39 -15.05
N PHE A 86 2.05 -6.39 -14.12
CA PHE A 86 3.40 -6.90 -14.36
C PHE A 86 3.39 -8.41 -14.67
N ILE A 87 2.70 -9.25 -13.89
CA ILE A 87 2.73 -10.71 -14.11
C ILE A 87 2.10 -11.12 -15.44
N GLU A 88 1.09 -10.39 -15.93
CA GLU A 88 0.49 -10.61 -17.25
C GLU A 88 1.48 -10.40 -18.40
N VAL A 89 2.46 -9.52 -18.21
CA VAL A 89 3.52 -9.25 -19.19
C VAL A 89 4.74 -10.14 -18.96
N TYR A 90 5.12 -10.36 -17.70
CA TYR A 90 6.32 -11.08 -17.31
C TYR A 90 6.23 -12.59 -17.52
N VAL A 91 5.03 -13.16 -17.39
CA VAL A 91 4.75 -14.56 -17.75
C VAL A 91 4.09 -14.55 -19.13
N PRO A 92 4.85 -14.55 -20.24
CA PRO A 92 4.28 -14.39 -21.56
C PRO A 92 3.29 -15.52 -21.87
N GLU A 93 2.06 -15.14 -22.25
CA GLU A 93 0.95 -16.07 -22.59
C GLU A 93 1.27 -17.05 -23.74
N ASP A 94 2.34 -16.79 -24.48
CA ASP A 94 2.68 -17.56 -25.65
C ASP A 94 4.17 -17.42 -25.97
N THR A 95 4.99 -18.41 -25.59
CA THR A 95 6.36 -18.50 -26.14
C THR A 95 6.37 -19.14 -27.52
N SER A 96 5.20 -19.47 -28.11
CA SER A 96 5.12 -19.94 -29.51
C SER A 96 5.35 -18.85 -30.55
N VAL A 97 5.61 -17.63 -30.09
CA VAL A 97 6.05 -16.53 -30.90
C VAL A 97 7.33 -16.93 -31.62
N GLU A 98 7.24 -17.06 -32.95
CA GLU A 98 8.36 -16.96 -33.88
C GLU A 98 9.46 -16.08 -33.27
N ILE A 99 10.59 -16.70 -32.91
CA ILE A 99 11.73 -16.07 -32.23
C ILE A 99 12.49 -15.13 -33.19
N GLU A 100 11.79 -14.53 -34.13
CA GLU A 100 12.28 -13.42 -34.93
C GLU A 100 11.86 -12.11 -34.28
N ASN A 101 12.77 -11.54 -33.48
CA ASN A 101 12.81 -10.11 -33.13
C ASN A 101 11.60 -9.56 -32.36
N LYS A 102 11.29 -10.14 -31.21
CA LYS A 102 10.31 -9.55 -30.26
C LYS A 102 10.89 -9.28 -28.87
N HIS A 103 12.21 -9.38 -28.69
CA HIS A 103 12.82 -9.09 -27.38
C HIS A 103 12.72 -7.61 -27.05
N ASP A 104 12.94 -6.71 -28.01
CA ASP A 104 12.76 -5.26 -27.82
C ASP A 104 11.29 -4.90 -27.52
N VAL A 105 10.34 -5.62 -28.12
CA VAL A 105 8.90 -5.44 -27.87
C VAL A 105 8.54 -5.87 -26.45
N HIS A 106 8.96 -7.06 -26.03
CA HIS A 106 8.73 -7.56 -24.67
C HIS A 106 9.40 -6.68 -23.62
N ARG A 107 10.66 -6.26 -23.87
CA ARG A 107 11.40 -5.32 -23.04
C ARG A 107 10.64 -3.99 -22.89
N ALA A 108 10.08 -3.46 -23.97
CA ALA A 108 9.27 -2.23 -23.91
C ALA A 108 7.96 -2.42 -23.11
N SER A 109 7.36 -3.61 -23.14
CA SER A 109 6.19 -3.94 -22.31
C SER A 109 6.51 -4.05 -20.82
N LEU A 110 7.71 -4.52 -20.46
CA LEU A 110 8.15 -4.61 -19.06
C LEU A 110 8.59 -3.26 -18.47
N ALA A 111 9.16 -2.38 -19.29
CA ALA A 111 9.76 -1.12 -18.86
C ALA A 111 8.90 -0.24 -17.92
N PRO A 112 7.55 -0.16 -18.05
CA PRO A 112 6.73 0.63 -17.14
C PRO A 112 6.63 0.06 -15.71
N PHE A 113 7.04 -1.19 -15.48
CA PHE A 113 6.81 -1.91 -14.22
C PHE A 113 8.08 -2.11 -13.40
N VAL A 114 9.24 -2.11 -14.04
CA VAL A 114 10.52 -2.43 -13.42
C VAL A 114 11.48 -1.24 -13.46
N THR A 115 12.46 -1.22 -12.58
CA THR A 115 13.57 -0.27 -12.68
C THR A 115 14.40 -0.53 -13.94
N THR A 116 15.10 0.50 -14.43
CA THR A 116 16.01 0.36 -15.58
C THR A 116 17.08 -0.71 -15.35
N ASP A 117 17.59 -0.80 -14.12
CA ASP A 117 18.62 -1.77 -13.75
C ASP A 117 18.08 -3.20 -13.82
N LEU A 118 16.92 -3.45 -13.19
CA LEU A 118 16.26 -4.76 -13.27
C LEU A 118 15.87 -5.10 -14.72
N LEU A 119 15.37 -4.12 -15.49
CA LEU A 119 15.03 -4.33 -16.89
C LEU A 119 16.24 -4.82 -17.70
N ASN A 120 17.42 -4.24 -17.48
CA ASN A 120 18.66 -4.68 -18.14
C ASN A 120 19.07 -6.10 -17.73
N GLU A 121 18.72 -6.54 -16.53
CA GLU A 121 19.02 -7.88 -16.04
C GLU A 121 18.08 -8.94 -16.62
N ILE A 122 16.77 -8.67 -16.66
CA ILE A 122 15.76 -9.71 -16.96
C ILE A 122 15.31 -9.76 -18.42
N ALA A 123 15.56 -8.71 -19.21
CA ALA A 123 15.01 -8.59 -20.56
C ALA A 123 16.06 -8.15 -21.58
N PRO A 124 16.79 -9.06 -22.25
CA PRO A 124 17.78 -8.68 -23.25
C PRO A 124 17.15 -7.97 -24.46
N THR A 125 17.95 -7.20 -25.20
CA THR A 125 17.55 -6.58 -26.47
C THR A 125 17.69 -7.55 -27.64
N ASP A 126 17.03 -7.24 -28.77
CA ASP A 126 17.17 -8.05 -30.01
C ASP A 126 18.64 -8.10 -30.47
N ALA A 127 19.39 -7.02 -30.30
CA ALA A 127 20.80 -6.94 -30.68
C ALA A 127 21.70 -7.82 -29.80
N GLU A 128 21.43 -7.89 -28.50
CA GLU A 128 22.18 -8.73 -27.55
C GLU A 128 21.93 -10.21 -27.82
N VAL A 129 20.67 -10.60 -28.03
CA VAL A 129 20.32 -11.98 -28.38
C VAL A 129 20.93 -12.37 -29.72
N ALA A 130 20.86 -11.52 -30.75
CA ALA A 130 21.48 -11.79 -32.04
C ALA A 130 23.00 -11.96 -31.95
N ALA A 131 23.67 -11.14 -31.11
CA ALA A 131 25.10 -11.24 -30.88
C ALA A 131 25.46 -12.57 -30.18
N GLU A 132 24.70 -12.99 -29.18
CA GLU A 132 24.90 -14.25 -28.46
C GLU A 132 24.67 -15.46 -29.37
N LEU A 133 23.56 -15.49 -30.11
CA LEU A 133 23.24 -16.58 -31.04
C LEU A 133 24.25 -16.71 -32.18
N SER A 134 24.85 -15.61 -32.63
CA SER A 134 25.90 -15.64 -33.66
C SER A 134 27.17 -16.39 -33.23
N GLN A 135 27.39 -16.48 -31.91
CA GLN A 135 28.53 -17.17 -31.30
C GLN A 135 28.16 -18.56 -30.75
N ALA A 136 26.86 -18.87 -30.64
CA ALA A 136 26.37 -20.11 -30.09
C ALA A 136 26.62 -21.31 -31.03
N PRO A 137 26.94 -22.50 -30.48
CA PRO A 137 27.00 -23.73 -31.27
C PRO A 137 25.66 -24.03 -31.96
N GLU A 138 25.71 -24.65 -33.14
CA GLU A 138 24.51 -24.97 -33.96
C GLU A 138 23.41 -25.71 -33.19
N GLY A 139 23.80 -26.64 -32.29
CA GLY A 139 22.83 -27.38 -31.46
C GLY A 139 22.10 -26.53 -30.42
N ILE A 140 22.70 -25.41 -29.97
CA ILE A 140 22.06 -24.44 -29.06
C ILE A 140 21.14 -23.52 -29.85
N ARG A 141 21.56 -23.07 -31.03
CA ARG A 141 20.69 -22.30 -31.94
C ARG A 141 19.41 -23.05 -32.32
N GLN A 142 19.54 -24.34 -32.66
CA GLN A 142 18.39 -25.19 -32.97
C GLN A 142 17.48 -25.41 -31.75
N GLN A 143 18.02 -25.48 -30.52
CA GLN A 143 17.19 -25.55 -29.32
C GLN A 143 16.43 -24.25 -29.07
N TYR A 144 17.07 -23.11 -29.32
CA TYR A 144 16.42 -21.81 -29.26
C TYR A 144 15.20 -21.79 -30.18
N GLU A 145 15.33 -22.28 -31.42
CA GLU A 145 14.24 -22.36 -32.41
C GLU A 145 13.14 -23.41 -32.10
N MET A 146 13.36 -24.38 -31.19
CA MET A 146 12.52 -25.58 -31.05
C MET A 146 11.60 -25.61 -29.81
N TYR A 147 11.83 -24.80 -28.78
CA TYR A 147 11.03 -24.86 -27.56
C TYR A 147 9.74 -24.04 -27.67
N TYR A 148 8.69 -24.68 -28.17
CA TYR A 148 7.33 -24.15 -28.18
C TYR A 148 6.60 -24.57 -26.91
N ALA A 149 6.38 -23.62 -26.00
CA ALA A 149 5.54 -23.79 -24.84
C ALA A 149 4.51 -22.66 -24.75
N LYS A 150 3.23 -23.00 -24.85
CA LYS A 150 2.18 -22.04 -24.51
C LYS A 150 2.04 -22.03 -22.99
N VAL A 151 2.22 -20.88 -22.37
CA VAL A 151 2.06 -20.70 -20.92
C VAL A 151 0.81 -19.88 -20.70
N THR A 152 -0.11 -20.32 -19.86
CA THR A 152 -1.27 -19.50 -19.47
C THR A 152 -1.35 -19.40 -17.97
N ILE A 153 -1.60 -18.20 -17.45
CA ILE A 153 -1.89 -18.02 -16.02
C ILE A 153 -3.30 -18.54 -15.76
N GLU A 154 -3.43 -19.55 -14.90
CA GLU A 154 -4.73 -20.08 -14.47
C GLU A 154 -5.26 -19.36 -13.24
N ASP A 155 -4.37 -19.06 -12.29
CA ASP A 155 -4.71 -18.39 -11.04
C ASP A 155 -3.49 -17.68 -10.46
N TYR A 156 -3.71 -16.72 -9.56
CA TYR A 156 -2.66 -16.08 -8.79
C TYR A 156 -3.14 -15.65 -7.39
N SER A 157 -2.21 -15.60 -6.45
CA SER A 157 -2.45 -15.10 -5.08
C SER A 157 -1.36 -14.11 -4.70
N LEU A 158 -1.74 -12.89 -4.35
CA LEU A 158 -0.83 -11.78 -4.06
C LEU A 158 -0.89 -11.38 -2.59
N TRP A 159 0.28 -11.09 -2.03
CA TRP A 159 0.45 -10.68 -0.64
C TRP A 159 1.48 -9.55 -0.56
N VAL A 160 1.07 -8.38 -0.07
CA VAL A 160 2.00 -7.29 0.27
C VAL A 160 2.43 -7.47 1.73
N ASP A 161 3.73 -7.43 2.02
CA ASP A 161 4.23 -7.57 3.39
C ASP A 161 3.90 -6.31 4.20
N PRO A 162 2.98 -6.39 5.17
CA PRO A 162 2.56 -5.23 5.94
C PRO A 162 3.68 -4.64 6.81
N ALA A 163 4.74 -5.39 7.09
CA ALA A 163 5.88 -4.89 7.86
C ALA A 163 6.76 -3.92 7.07
N THR A 164 6.66 -3.92 5.74
CA THR A 164 7.49 -3.11 4.84
C THR A 164 6.76 -1.88 4.30
N VAL A 165 5.45 -1.82 4.49
CA VAL A 165 4.61 -0.67 4.11
C VAL A 165 4.97 0.55 4.96
N GLY A 166 5.28 1.67 4.29
CA GLY A 166 5.77 2.90 4.91
C GLY A 166 7.28 2.98 5.05
N THR A 167 8.02 2.02 4.48
CA THR A 167 9.47 2.10 4.28
C THR A 167 9.81 2.41 2.82
N ASP A 168 11.09 2.62 2.53
CA ASP A 168 11.58 2.93 1.17
C ASP A 168 11.45 1.73 0.20
N GLU A 169 11.31 0.52 0.74
CA GLU A 169 11.21 -0.74 0.00
C GLU A 169 10.00 -1.54 0.48
N VAL A 170 9.09 -1.91 -0.42
CA VAL A 170 7.93 -2.74 -0.09
C VAL A 170 8.10 -4.11 -0.72
N LEU A 171 7.93 -5.16 0.09
CA LEU A 171 8.01 -6.54 -0.37
C LEU A 171 6.63 -7.04 -0.77
N VAL A 172 6.54 -7.64 -1.96
CA VAL A 172 5.31 -8.25 -2.47
C VAL A 172 5.62 -9.66 -2.91
N ALA A 173 4.84 -10.63 -2.42
CA ALA A 173 4.90 -12.02 -2.88
C ALA A 173 3.70 -12.29 -3.79
N VAL A 174 3.93 -12.98 -4.90
CA VAL A 174 2.85 -13.49 -5.77
C VAL A 174 3.09 -14.94 -6.10
N ASP A 175 2.11 -15.77 -5.78
CA ASP A 175 2.04 -17.17 -6.22
C ASP A 175 1.26 -17.19 -7.54
N ILE A 176 1.84 -17.83 -8.56
CA ILE A 176 1.28 -17.92 -9.90
C ILE A 176 1.10 -19.38 -10.24
N VAL A 177 -0.12 -19.77 -10.59
CA VAL A 177 -0.42 -21.10 -11.14
C VAL A 177 -0.46 -20.97 -12.65
N GLN A 178 0.42 -21.71 -13.31
CA GLN A 178 0.60 -21.67 -14.75
C GLN A 178 0.28 -23.03 -15.34
N ASN A 179 -0.34 -23.02 -16.52
CA ASN A 179 -0.49 -24.21 -17.35
C ASN A 179 0.45 -24.08 -18.55
N VAL A 180 1.28 -25.10 -18.74
CA VAL A 180 2.30 -25.13 -19.78
C VAL A 180 1.97 -26.23 -20.77
N THR A 181 1.45 -25.84 -21.92
CA THR A 181 1.17 -26.74 -23.04
C THR A 181 2.37 -26.78 -23.98
N LYS A 182 2.95 -27.97 -24.14
CA LYS A 182 4.11 -28.21 -25.02
C LYS A 182 3.66 -29.06 -26.21
N GLU A 183 4.07 -28.70 -27.43
CA GLU A 183 3.58 -29.34 -28.67
C GLU A 183 3.80 -30.87 -28.72
N HIS A 184 4.78 -31.38 -27.98
CA HIS A 184 5.16 -32.80 -28.00
C HIS A 184 5.15 -33.49 -26.62
N PHE A 185 4.63 -32.83 -25.58
CA PHE A 185 4.58 -33.36 -24.22
C PHE A 185 3.19 -33.22 -23.60
N LEU A 186 3.00 -33.82 -22.42
CA LEU A 186 1.79 -33.58 -21.63
C LEU A 186 1.78 -32.15 -21.10
N ASP A 187 0.60 -31.60 -20.91
CA ASP A 187 0.41 -30.33 -20.21
C ASP A 187 0.94 -30.47 -18.78
N ASP A 188 1.75 -29.50 -18.36
CA ASP A 188 2.29 -29.41 -17.00
C ASP A 188 1.66 -28.22 -16.29
N THR A 189 1.21 -28.42 -15.05
CA THR A 189 0.88 -27.31 -14.15
C THR A 189 2.13 -26.93 -13.38
N LEU A 190 2.57 -25.68 -13.49
CA LEU A 190 3.66 -25.12 -12.70
C LEU A 190 3.10 -24.17 -11.65
N ILE A 191 3.70 -24.18 -10.47
CA ILE A 191 3.41 -23.21 -9.42
C ILE A 191 4.71 -22.47 -9.13
N THR A 192 4.72 -21.17 -9.36
CA THR A 192 5.89 -20.30 -9.17
C THR A 192 5.55 -19.22 -8.17
N ARG A 193 6.43 -18.98 -7.20
CA ARG A 193 6.38 -17.80 -6.33
C ARG A 193 7.39 -16.77 -6.81
N LEU A 194 6.93 -15.55 -7.06
CA LEU A 194 7.80 -14.39 -7.23
C LEU A 194 7.80 -13.59 -5.93
N MET A 195 9.00 -13.34 -5.41
CA MET A 195 9.24 -12.37 -4.34
C MET A 195 9.77 -11.10 -5.01
N LEU A 196 8.98 -10.03 -4.94
CA LEU A 196 9.24 -8.75 -5.58
C LEU A 196 9.65 -7.73 -4.54
N THR A 197 10.73 -7.01 -4.80
CA THR A 197 11.07 -5.78 -4.07
C THR A 197 10.58 -4.60 -4.90
N MET A 198 9.73 -3.76 -4.31
CA MET A 198 9.19 -2.56 -4.95
C MET A 198 9.77 -1.31 -4.29
N VAL A 199 10.12 -0.31 -5.10
CA VAL A 199 10.67 0.98 -4.67
C VAL A 199 9.89 2.11 -5.29
N GLU A 200 9.75 3.22 -4.56
CA GLU A 200 9.17 4.45 -5.09
C GLU A 200 10.26 5.33 -5.74
N GLY A 201 10.08 5.64 -7.02
CA GLY A 201 10.95 6.53 -7.79
C GLY A 201 10.12 7.51 -8.60
N ASP A 202 10.41 8.82 -8.49
CA ASP A 202 9.72 9.88 -9.24
C ASP A 202 8.17 9.86 -9.10
N GLY A 203 7.65 9.34 -7.98
CA GLY A 203 6.22 9.22 -7.68
C GLY A 203 5.55 7.99 -8.29
N GLU A 204 6.32 7.04 -8.80
CA GLU A 204 5.84 5.74 -9.26
C GLU A 204 6.51 4.59 -8.52
N TRP A 205 5.74 3.55 -8.23
CA TRP A 205 6.28 2.30 -7.68
C TRP A 205 6.75 1.38 -8.81
N LEU A 206 8.00 0.96 -8.74
CA LEU A 206 8.65 0.07 -9.70
C LEU A 206 9.26 -1.13 -8.97
N ILE A 207 9.26 -2.29 -9.64
CA ILE A 207 9.93 -3.49 -9.13
C ILE A 207 11.43 -3.34 -9.36
N SER A 208 12.23 -3.44 -8.32
CA SER A 208 13.69 -3.33 -8.36
C SER A 208 14.41 -4.66 -8.31
N ASP A 209 13.77 -5.70 -7.76
CA ASP A 209 14.35 -7.03 -7.66
C ASP A 209 13.26 -8.12 -7.74
N ILE A 210 13.62 -9.27 -8.29
CA ILE A 210 12.75 -10.44 -8.43
C ILE A 210 13.52 -11.68 -8.01
N THR A 211 13.00 -12.38 -7.01
CA THR A 211 13.43 -13.75 -6.69
C THR A 211 12.34 -14.74 -7.06
N GLU A 212 12.64 -15.65 -7.99
CA GLU A 212 11.73 -16.70 -8.43
C GLU A 212 11.97 -18.01 -7.66
N ILE A 213 10.89 -18.67 -7.24
CA ILE A 213 10.91 -19.94 -6.51
C ILE A 213 9.93 -20.92 -7.17
N ASP A 214 10.43 -22.03 -7.69
CA ASP A 214 9.60 -23.14 -8.21
C ASP A 214 9.02 -23.95 -7.04
N LEU A 215 7.69 -23.93 -6.92
CA LEU A 215 6.92 -24.65 -5.90
C LEU A 215 6.34 -25.97 -6.41
N THR A 216 6.44 -26.27 -7.71
CA THR A 216 5.76 -27.38 -8.39
C THR A 216 6.09 -28.76 -7.78
N ASN A 217 7.29 -28.92 -7.22
CA ASN A 217 7.76 -30.16 -6.61
C ASN A 217 7.98 -30.08 -5.10
N MET A 218 7.56 -28.99 -4.45
CA MET A 218 7.68 -28.88 -2.99
C MET A 218 6.60 -29.73 -2.32
N THR A 219 7.01 -30.92 -1.89
CA THR A 219 6.20 -31.74 -1.00
C THR A 219 6.07 -31.00 0.33
N VAL A 220 4.84 -30.66 0.71
CA VAL A 220 4.53 -30.17 2.05
C VAL A 220 4.76 -31.36 3.00
N GLU A 221 5.89 -31.37 3.71
CA GLU A 221 6.12 -32.25 4.87
C GLU A 221 5.31 -31.78 6.09
#